data_AF-A0A414R7N8-F1
#
_entry.id   AF-A0A414R7N8-F1
#
_cell.length_a   1.000
_cell.length_b   1.000
_cell.length_c   1.000
_cell.angle_alpha   90.00
_cell.angle_beta   90.00
_cell.angle_gamma   90.00
#
_symmetry.space_group_name_H-M   'P 1'
#
loop_
_entity.id
_entity.type
_entity.pdbx_description
1 polymer ?
#
loop_
_entity_poly.entity_id
_entity_poly.type
_entity_poly.pdbx_seq_one_letter_code
_entity_poly.pdbx_strand_id
1 'polypeptide(L)'
;MNKEKIEKTVDDTLLMLYQNKGREAVEKVVSLLELFQNMIENYKGQNYTEVQKDGVELQQKLLKAYKIQDILAMADCLEVDGKRFLCEYYKEGAAV
;
A
#
# COMPACT_ATOMS: atom_id res chain seq x y z
N MET A 1 -7.26 11.96 3.20
CA MET A 1 -7.96 10.72 3.64
C MET A 1 -7.40 10.35 5.00
N ASN A 2 -8.23 10.08 6.01
CA ASN A 2 -7.74 9.82 7.38
C ASN A 2 -6.97 8.49 7.43
N LYS A 3 -5.89 8.44 8.22
CA LYS A 3 -5.04 7.26 8.47
C LYS A 3 -5.85 5.96 8.62
N GLU A 4 -6.81 5.96 9.54
CA GLU A 4 -7.67 4.80 9.83
C GLU A 4 -8.43 4.28 8.61
N LYS A 5 -8.84 5.17 7.70
CA LYS A 5 -9.53 4.75 6.46
C LYS A 5 -8.57 4.06 5.49
N ILE A 6 -7.31 4.51 5.44
CA ILE A 6 -6.30 3.91 4.58
C ILE A 6 -5.90 2.54 5.13
N GLU A 7 -5.57 2.46 6.42
CA GLU A 7 -5.23 1.20 7.09
C GLU A 7 -6.35 0.17 6.93
N LYS A 8 -7.60 0.58 7.16
CA LYS A 8 -8.77 -0.29 6.94
C LYS A 8 -8.89 -0.75 5.49
N THR A 9 -8.62 0.12 4.52
CA THR A 9 -8.69 -0.27 3.09
C THR A 9 -7.63 -1.32 2.75
N VAL A 10 -6.44 -1.22 3.35
CA VAL A 10 -5.39 -2.24 3.21
C VAL A 10 -5.83 -3.56 3.85
N ASP A 11 -6.34 -3.54 5.07
CA ASP A 11 -6.82 -4.75 5.78
C ASP A 11 -8.00 -5.42 5.06
N ASP A 12 -8.97 -4.63 4.58
CA ASP A 12 -10.11 -5.14 3.80
C ASP A 12 -9.63 -5.79 2.49
N THR A 13 -8.65 -5.18 1.82
CA THR A 13 -8.08 -5.73 0.56
C THR A 13 -7.30 -7.02 0.83
N LEU A 14 -6.52 -7.08 1.91
CA LEU A 14 -5.82 -8.29 2.36
C LEU A 14 -6.81 -9.44 2.58
N LEU A 15 -7.90 -9.18 3.31
CA LEU A 15 -8.93 -10.18 3.54
C LEU A 15 -9.54 -10.68 2.23
N MET A 16 -9.80 -9.78 1.28
CA MET A 16 -10.36 -10.15 -0.04
C MET A 16 -9.40 -10.99 -0.87
N LEU A 17 -8.10 -10.67 -0.84
CA LEU A 17 -7.05 -11.45 -1.51
C LEU A 17 -6.98 -12.88 -0.92
N TYR A 18 -6.94 -13.01 0.41
CA TYR A 18 -6.92 -14.33 1.05
C TYR A 18 -8.21 -15.13 0.86
N GLN A 19 -9.36 -14.46 0.76
CA GLN A 19 -10.64 -15.09 0.43
C GLN A 19 -10.79 -15.49 -1.05
N ASN A 20 -9.77 -15.22 -1.88
CA ASN A 20 -9.78 -15.44 -3.32
C ASN A 20 -10.98 -14.79 -4.01
N LYS A 21 -11.36 -13.57 -3.58
CA LYS A 21 -12.34 -12.72 -4.29
C LYS A 21 -11.71 -12.10 -5.53
N GLY A 22 -11.14 -12.95 -6.39
CA GLY A 22 -10.15 -12.64 -7.42
C GLY A 22 -10.26 -11.24 -8.04
N ARG A 23 -11.22 -11.04 -8.96
CA ARG A 23 -11.34 -9.78 -9.70
C ARG A 23 -11.57 -8.56 -8.80
N GLU A 24 -12.43 -8.67 -7.80
CA GLU A 24 -12.76 -7.56 -6.90
C GLU A 24 -11.54 -7.16 -6.04
N ALA A 25 -10.80 -8.16 -5.54
CA ALA A 25 -9.58 -7.94 -4.77
C ALA A 25 -8.49 -7.28 -5.63
N VAL A 26 -8.34 -7.73 -6.87
CA VAL A 26 -7.38 -7.17 -7.83
C VAL A 26 -7.73 -5.72 -8.18
N GLU A 27 -9.02 -5.38 -8.37
CA GLU A 27 -9.47 -4.00 -8.59
C GLU A 27 -9.12 -3.10 -7.38
N LYS A 28 -9.26 -3.60 -6.15
CA LYS A 28 -8.84 -2.88 -4.94
C LYS A 28 -7.33 -2.70 -4.85
N VAL A 29 -6.53 -3.69 -5.27
CA VAL A 29 -5.07 -3.55 -5.35
C VAL A 29 -4.67 -2.43 -6.30
N VAL A 30 -5.36 -2.26 -7.43
CA VAL A 30 -5.11 -1.13 -8.34
C VAL A 30 -5.40 0.21 -7.66
N SER A 31 -6.53 0.33 -6.96
CA SER A 31 -6.82 1.55 -6.19
C SER A 31 -5.78 1.85 -5.11
N LEU A 32 -5.23 0.81 -4.46
CA LEU A 32 -4.16 0.97 -3.48
C LEU A 32 -2.84 1.41 -4.14
N LEU A 33 -2.51 0.88 -5.32
CA LEU A 33 -1.33 1.30 -6.08
C LEU A 33 -1.36 2.80 -6.38
N GLU A 34 -2.50 3.31 -6.87
CA GLU A 34 -2.73 4.73 -7.12
C GLU A 34 -2.67 5.56 -5.83
N LEU A 35 -3.26 5.05 -4.74
CA LEU A 35 -3.21 5.73 -3.45
C LEU A 35 -1.78 5.86 -2.92
N PHE A 36 -1.00 4.77 -2.94
CA PHE A 36 0.39 4.79 -2.50
C PHE A 36 1.24 5.72 -3.38
N GLN A 37 1.00 5.75 -4.70
CA GLN A 37 1.68 6.69 -5.58
C GLN A 37 1.45 8.14 -5.14
N ASN A 38 0.18 8.50 -4.95
CA ASN A 38 -0.20 9.83 -4.52
C ASN A 38 0.40 10.19 -3.16
N MET A 39 0.45 9.23 -2.22
CA MET A 39 1.08 9.45 -0.92
C MET A 39 2.57 9.75 -1.06
N ILE A 40 3.31 8.98 -1.85
CA ILE A 40 4.75 9.15 -2.09
C ILE A 40 5.05 10.51 -2.74
N GLU A 41 4.28 10.87 -3.78
CA GLU A 41 4.47 12.12 -4.53
C GLU A 41 4.16 13.36 -3.69
N ASN A 42 3.18 13.27 -2.78
CA ASN A 42 2.74 14.39 -1.97
C ASN A 42 3.38 14.44 -0.57
N TYR A 43 4.31 13.53 -0.26
CA TYR A 43 4.94 13.50 1.06
C TYR A 43 5.88 14.70 1.25
N LYS A 44 5.73 15.41 2.38
CA LYS A 44 6.53 16.60 2.73
C LYS A 44 7.17 16.53 4.12
N GLY A 45 7.16 15.35 4.76
CA GLY A 45 7.76 15.15 6.08
C GLY A 45 9.29 15.16 6.06
N GLN A 46 9.91 15.25 7.25
CA GLN A 46 11.37 15.35 7.38
C GLN A 46 12.11 14.05 6.99
N ASN A 47 11.50 12.89 7.24
CA ASN A 47 11.98 11.57 6.80
C ASN A 47 11.63 11.25 5.32
N TYR A 48 11.57 12.28 4.45
CA TYR A 48 11.16 12.14 3.04
C TYR A 48 11.87 11.02 2.28
N THR A 49 13.18 10.90 2.44
CA THR A 49 13.99 9.89 1.72
C THR A 49 13.61 8.45 2.12
N GLU A 50 13.33 8.21 3.40
CA GLU A 50 12.95 6.88 3.90
C GLU A 50 11.55 6.50 3.43
N VAL A 51 10.59 7.42 3.55
CA VAL A 51 9.21 7.22 3.09
C VAL A 51 9.14 7.01 1.58
N GLN A 52 9.92 7.76 0.81
CA GLN A 52 10.03 7.57 -0.63
C GLN A 52 10.62 6.20 -0.99
N LYS A 53 11.71 5.81 -0.33
CA LYS A 53 12.33 4.50 -0.57
C LYS A 53 11.35 3.36 -0.29
N ASP A 54 10.75 3.36 0.90
CA ASP A 54 9.81 2.32 1.32
C ASP A 54 8.57 2.28 0.41
N GLY A 55 8.05 3.45 0.03
CA GLY A 55 6.92 3.54 -0.89
C GLY A 55 7.24 3.04 -2.30
N VAL A 56 8.41 3.37 -2.84
CA VAL A 56 8.84 2.88 -4.16
C VAL A 56 9.08 1.36 -4.13
N GLU A 57 9.69 0.83 -3.08
CA GLU A 57 9.87 -0.62 -2.89
C GLU A 57 8.51 -1.35 -2.85
N LEU A 58 7.56 -0.82 -2.07
CA LEU A 58 6.18 -1.32 -2.01
C LEU A 58 5.53 -1.34 -3.41
N GLN A 59 5.57 -0.22 -4.14
CA GLN A 59 4.97 -0.15 -5.46
C GLN A 59 5.60 -1.14 -6.44
N GLN A 60 6.92 -1.27 -6.47
CA GLN A 60 7.61 -2.19 -7.37
C GLN A 60 7.21 -3.65 -7.10
N LYS A 61 7.18 -4.05 -5.83
CA LYS A 61 6.79 -5.41 -5.44
C LYS A 61 5.33 -5.68 -5.77
N LEU A 62 4.43 -4.76 -5.40
CA LEU A 62 2.99 -4.91 -5.62
C LEU A 62 2.65 -4.92 -7.11
N LEU A 63 3.27 -4.06 -7.92
CA LEU A 63 3.12 -4.08 -9.39
C LEU A 63 3.65 -5.37 -10.02
N LYS A 64 4.76 -5.91 -9.51
CA LYS A 64 5.32 -7.18 -10.02
C LYS A 64 4.34 -8.33 -9.75
N ALA A 65 3.81 -8.43 -8.54
CA ALA A 65 2.79 -9.42 -8.17
C ALA A 65 1.51 -9.25 -9.00
N TYR A 66 1.03 -8.01 -9.14
CA TYR A 66 -0.14 -7.67 -9.97
C TYR A 66 0.01 -8.14 -11.43
N LYS A 67 1.15 -7.89 -12.06
CA LYS A 67 1.40 -8.24 -13.47
C LYS A 67 1.30 -9.74 -13.76
N ILE A 68 1.67 -10.57 -12.79
CA ILE A 68 1.59 -12.03 -12.92
C ILE A 68 0.33 -12.61 -12.27
N GLN A 69 -0.58 -11.75 -11.79
CA GLN A 69 -1.82 -12.13 -11.09
C GLN A 69 -1.56 -13.02 -9.86
N ASP A 70 -0.43 -12.83 -9.17
CA ASP A 70 -0.09 -13.60 -7.97
C ASP A 70 -0.75 -12.98 -6.74
N ILE A 71 -1.92 -13.51 -6.39
CA ILE A 71 -2.77 -13.03 -5.29
C ILE A 71 -2.04 -13.10 -3.95
N LEU A 72 -1.27 -14.16 -3.69
CA LEU A 72 -0.57 -14.33 -2.43
C LEU A 72 0.59 -13.35 -2.32
N ALA A 73 1.35 -13.15 -3.40
CA ALA A 73 2.40 -12.14 -3.40
C ALA A 73 1.85 -10.71 -3.26
N MET A 74 0.65 -10.42 -3.79
CA MET A 74 -0.03 -9.14 -3.53
C MET A 74 -0.39 -9.00 -2.05
N ALA A 75 -0.92 -10.06 -1.43
CA ALA A 75 -1.29 -10.05 -0.02
C ALA A 75 -0.07 -9.90 0.89
N ASP A 76 0.98 -10.70 0.68
CA ASP A 76 2.22 -10.61 1.46
C ASP A 76 2.87 -9.22 1.36
N CYS A 77 2.85 -8.64 0.16
CA CYS A 77 3.37 -7.29 -0.06
C CYS A 77 2.57 -6.22 0.71
N LEU A 78 1.23 -6.30 0.69
CA LEU A 78 0.39 -5.37 1.44
C LEU A 78 0.55 -5.53 2.97
N GLU A 79 0.66 -6.77 3.46
CA GLU A 79 0.80 -7.07 4.89
C GLU A 79 2.13 -6.54 5.43
N VAL A 80 3.22 -6.77 4.70
CA VAL A 80 4.57 -6.42 5.18
C VAL A 80 4.96 -5.02 4.74
N ASP A 81 5.10 -4.80 3.43
CA ASP A 81 5.60 -3.55 2.88
C ASP A 81 4.55 -2.43 2.99
N GLY A 82 3.27 -2.75 2.80
CA GLY A 82 2.16 -1.80 2.90
C GLY A 82 2.02 -1.23 4.31
N LYS A 83 1.96 -2.10 5.33
CA LYS A 83 1.88 -1.66 6.74
C LYS A 83 3.15 -0.93 7.19
N ARG A 84 4.34 -1.37 6.75
CA ARG A 84 5.60 -0.67 7.04
C ARG A 84 5.61 0.74 6.45
N PHE A 85 5.26 0.88 5.17
CA PHE A 85 5.18 2.19 4.52
C PHE A 85 4.22 3.13 5.25
N LEU A 86 3.01 2.67 5.60
CA LEU A 86 2.05 3.49 6.35
C LEU A 86 2.60 3.88 7.73
N CYS A 87 3.29 2.98 8.43
CA CYS A 87 3.93 3.29 9.70
C CYS A 87 4.96 4.42 9.57
N GLU A 88 5.86 4.34 8.57
CA GLU A 88 6.86 5.38 8.32
C GLU A 88 6.24 6.70 7.84
N TYR A 89 5.22 6.62 6.98
CA TYR A 89 4.49 7.77 6.46
C TYR A 89 3.82 8.59 7.59
N TYR A 90 3.35 7.92 8.64
CA TYR A 90 2.64 8.56 9.75
C TYR A 90 3.50 8.79 11.01
N LYS A 91 4.74 8.31 11.05
CA LYS A 91 5.61 8.34 12.25
C LYS A 91 5.95 9.75 12.76
N GLU A 92 6.08 10.74 11.88
CA GLU A 92 6.48 12.11 12.24
C GLU A 92 5.43 13.16 11.90
N GLY A 93 4.15 12.79 11.96
CA GLY A 93 3.08 13.75 11.67
C GLY A 93 3.18 14.27 10.24
N ALA A 94 2.79 13.43 9.28
CA ALA A 94 2.10 13.98 8.11
C ALA A 94 0.88 14.74 8.64
N ALA A 95 1.10 15.99 9.06
CA ALA A 95 0.10 16.92 9.51
C ALA A 95 -0.80 17.14 8.31
N VAL A 96 -1.92 16.42 8.31
CA VAL A 96 -3.07 16.75 7.48
C VAL A 96 -3.69 18.02 8.04
#